data_AF-A0A2T9Y8C2-F1
#
_entry.id   AF-A0A2T9Y8C2-F1
#
_cell.length_a   1.000
_cell.length_b   1.000
_cell.length_c   1.000
_cell.angle_alpha   90.00
_cell.angle_beta   90.00
_cell.angle_gamma   90.00
#
_symmetry.space_group_name_H-M   'P 1'
#
loop_
_entity.id
_entity.type
_entity.pdbx_description
1 polymer ?
#
loop_
_entity_poly.entity_id
_entity_poly.type
_entity_poly.pdbx_seq_one_letter_code
_entity_poly.pdbx_strand_id
1 'polypeptide(L)'
;MMLLRTVPIIQFFAAVLGGGSERHLIVFGDSLSDANNGDQTNEPVPVWKGRYSDGPVWCEYLAYFKNYTLLNYAIGGATTNNTSVYQFTNQTAPVPSVLDQISTFNDTFGHKFKADSISKDLVVVEIGANDMYYALDPLVDNDIDMVAYSSSIFDNIIEAVSKVSALGYKNIIVTTVHDIKDAPYVLEYNSSIRELVSYHTNEINKKLLSMISTSKSAINGLKLVDLDGFCKLVLGDVGLALNIKVFDKECHVISNNRLVSSCKNSNEYAFIDLCHPNTKIHSFLGSAFAETLGNSSFNLELDSAISLIIKYNLLNATSLHNFIYYPNSRETGIIKIKSFSIKEATKNAQTIIDAHNNQYFGLDQTKQYKYLNFFHLALYFVCYLMFEYLVNWYITL
;
A
#
# COMPACT_ATOMS: atom_id res chain seq x y z
N MET A 1 35.99 -45.31 -16.65
CA MET A 1 35.30 -44.01 -16.80
C MET A 1 33.82 -44.21 -16.51
N MET A 2 33.39 -43.94 -15.27
CA MET A 2 31.98 -43.91 -14.88
C MET A 2 31.42 -42.53 -15.24
N LEU A 3 30.54 -42.48 -16.25
CA LEU A 3 29.73 -41.29 -16.54
C LEU A 3 28.48 -41.33 -15.65
N LEU A 4 28.52 -40.61 -14.54
CA LEU A 4 27.33 -40.26 -13.76
C LEU A 4 26.43 -39.36 -14.60
N ARG A 5 25.33 -39.92 -15.13
CA ARG A 5 24.27 -39.15 -15.79
C ARG A 5 23.40 -38.49 -14.72
N THR A 6 23.46 -37.18 -14.62
CA THR A 6 22.54 -36.36 -13.82
C THR A 6 21.14 -36.41 -14.44
N VAL A 7 20.16 -36.92 -13.70
CA VAL A 7 18.74 -36.81 -14.03
C VAL A 7 18.26 -35.44 -13.52
N PRO A 8 17.64 -34.58 -14.36
CA PRO A 8 17.10 -33.31 -13.88
C PRO A 8 15.83 -33.60 -13.07
N ILE A 9 15.89 -33.32 -11.76
CA ILE A 9 14.71 -33.31 -10.90
C ILE A 9 13.90 -32.05 -11.25
N ILE A 10 12.88 -32.20 -12.08
CA ILE A 10 11.89 -31.14 -12.31
C ILE A 10 10.95 -31.16 -11.10
N GLN A 11 11.19 -30.28 -10.14
CA GLN A 11 10.26 -30.01 -9.04
C GLN A 11 9.11 -29.15 -9.58
N PHE A 12 7.97 -29.78 -9.86
CA PHE A 12 6.71 -29.07 -10.07
C PHE A 12 6.18 -28.62 -8.71
N PHE A 13 6.19 -27.31 -8.45
CA PHE A 13 5.39 -26.74 -7.38
C PHE A 13 3.92 -26.82 -7.78
N ALA A 14 3.17 -27.72 -7.14
CA ALA A 14 1.72 -27.67 -7.18
C ALA A 14 1.28 -26.41 -6.43
N ALA A 15 0.78 -25.41 -7.14
CA ALA A 15 0.06 -24.32 -6.53
C ALA A 15 -1.19 -24.92 -5.86
N VAL A 16 -1.26 -24.85 -4.53
CA VAL A 16 -2.50 -25.08 -3.81
C VAL A 16 -3.42 -23.92 -4.18
N LEU A 17 -4.27 -24.14 -5.19
CA LEU A 17 -5.40 -23.27 -5.48
C LEU A 17 -6.38 -23.41 -4.31
N GLY A 18 -6.21 -22.59 -3.28
CA GLY A 18 -7.21 -22.43 -2.24
C GLY A 18 -8.47 -21.87 -2.87
N GLY A 19 -9.56 -22.64 -2.85
CA GLY A 19 -10.87 -22.28 -3.39
C GLY A 19 -11.62 -21.21 -2.59
N GLY A 20 -10.98 -20.06 -2.36
CA GLY A 20 -11.62 -18.84 -1.86
C GLY A 20 -11.70 -17.79 -2.96
N SER A 21 -12.74 -16.94 -2.93
CA SER A 21 -12.78 -15.74 -3.80
C SER A 21 -11.57 -14.85 -3.50
N GLU A 22 -10.95 -14.30 -4.55
CA GLU A 22 -9.92 -13.27 -4.43
C GLU A 22 -10.43 -12.11 -3.57
N ARG A 23 -9.56 -11.56 -2.71
CA ARG A 23 -9.88 -10.41 -1.88
C ARG A 23 -9.06 -9.23 -2.35
N HIS A 24 -9.70 -8.10 -2.54
CA HIS A 24 -9.01 -6.88 -2.93
C HIS A 24 -8.70 -6.03 -1.70
N LEU A 25 -7.50 -5.46 -1.71
CA LEU A 25 -7.15 -4.26 -0.95
C LEU A 25 -7.18 -3.10 -1.95
N ILE A 26 -8.09 -2.17 -1.78
CA ILE A 26 -8.24 -0.98 -2.64
C ILE A 26 -7.76 0.21 -1.84
N VAL A 27 -6.78 0.94 -2.36
CA VAL A 27 -6.14 2.04 -1.63
C VAL A 27 -6.23 3.32 -2.44
N PHE A 28 -6.85 4.33 -1.83
CA PHE A 28 -6.87 5.71 -2.31
C PHE A 28 -6.02 6.55 -1.35
N GLY A 29 -5.24 7.47 -1.89
CA GLY A 29 -4.38 8.30 -1.05
C GLY A 29 -3.27 9.01 -1.77
N ASP A 30 -2.22 9.33 -1.03
CA ASP A 30 -1.09 10.10 -1.51
C ASP A 30 0.21 9.29 -1.65
N SER A 31 1.36 9.96 -1.54
CA SER A 31 2.69 9.39 -1.72
C SER A 31 3.05 8.35 -0.67
N LEU A 32 2.48 8.41 0.55
CA LEU A 32 2.69 7.35 1.54
C LEU A 32 2.10 6.01 1.08
N SER A 33 1.12 6.06 0.18
CA SER A 33 0.36 4.92 -0.31
C SER A 33 0.66 4.58 -1.78
N ASP A 34 1.28 5.47 -2.55
CA ASP A 34 1.51 5.32 -3.99
C ASP A 34 2.46 4.14 -4.30
N ALA A 35 1.93 3.19 -5.08
CA ALA A 35 2.69 2.05 -5.60
C ALA A 35 2.91 2.15 -7.12
N ASN A 36 3.56 3.23 -7.56
CA ASN A 36 3.97 3.53 -8.94
C ASN A 36 2.83 4.03 -9.87
N ASN A 37 2.04 4.98 -9.39
CA ASN A 37 1.10 5.79 -10.16
C ASN A 37 1.64 7.20 -10.48
N GLY A 38 2.37 7.82 -9.55
CA GLY A 38 3.08 9.09 -9.78
C GLY A 38 4.20 8.94 -10.82
N ASP A 39 4.40 9.98 -11.64
CA ASP A 39 5.57 10.05 -12.51
C ASP A 39 6.78 10.48 -11.69
N GLN A 40 7.66 9.52 -11.39
CA GLN A 40 8.91 9.76 -10.65
C GLN A 40 10.14 9.65 -11.56
N THR A 41 9.95 9.59 -12.88
CA THR A 41 11.04 9.33 -13.83
C THR A 41 12.09 10.43 -13.88
N ASN A 42 11.75 11.64 -13.44
CA ASN A 42 12.63 12.80 -13.42
C ASN A 42 12.91 13.33 -12.00
N GLU A 43 12.46 12.62 -10.96
CA GLU A 43 12.72 13.03 -9.59
C GLU A 43 14.19 12.81 -9.24
N PRO A 44 14.88 13.82 -8.66
CA PRO A 44 16.30 13.71 -8.34
C PRO A 44 16.54 12.81 -7.12
N VAL A 45 15.51 12.50 -6.34
CA VAL A 45 15.57 11.54 -5.22
C VAL A 45 15.61 10.11 -5.79
N PRO A 46 16.55 9.25 -5.37
CA PRO A 46 16.65 7.88 -5.85
C PRO A 46 15.58 6.99 -5.20
N VAL A 47 14.32 7.21 -5.59
CA VAL A 47 13.16 6.45 -5.15
C VAL A 47 13.16 5.02 -5.69
N TRP A 48 12.56 4.09 -4.94
CA TRP A 48 12.51 2.69 -5.33
C TRP A 48 11.35 2.44 -6.29
N LYS A 49 11.65 2.41 -7.60
CA LYS A 49 10.72 1.94 -8.65
C LYS A 49 9.34 2.63 -8.59
N GLY A 50 9.35 3.95 -8.42
CA GLY A 50 8.17 4.80 -8.39
C GLY A 50 7.41 4.84 -7.06
N ARG A 51 7.92 4.23 -5.99
CA ARG A 51 7.41 4.43 -4.62
C ARG A 51 8.13 5.61 -4.00
N TYR A 52 7.43 6.49 -3.29
CA TYR A 52 8.05 7.57 -2.51
C TYR A 52 8.71 7.02 -1.23
N SER A 53 9.66 6.11 -1.41
CA SER A 53 10.43 5.44 -0.36
C SER A 53 11.65 4.75 -1.00
N ASP A 54 12.52 4.17 -0.17
CA ASP A 54 13.67 3.36 -0.60
C ASP A 54 13.33 1.87 -0.78
N GLY A 55 12.03 1.53 -0.78
CA GLY A 55 11.47 0.21 -1.01
C GLY A 55 9.95 0.26 -1.14
N PRO A 56 9.25 -0.88 -0.97
CA PRO A 56 7.79 -0.97 -0.97
C PRO A 56 7.12 -0.08 0.09
N VAL A 57 5.88 0.31 -0.16
CA VAL A 57 5.06 1.12 0.76
C VAL A 57 4.10 0.27 1.59
N TRP A 58 3.47 0.86 2.61
CA TRP A 58 2.73 0.13 3.65
C TRP A 58 1.61 -0.77 3.11
N CYS A 59 0.92 -0.33 2.06
CA CYS A 59 -0.19 -1.08 1.48
C CYS A 59 0.28 -2.34 0.74
N GLU A 60 1.51 -2.36 0.22
CA GLU A 60 2.14 -3.53 -0.38
C GLU A 60 2.48 -4.57 0.70
N TYR A 61 2.98 -4.13 1.85
CA TYR A 61 3.20 -5.00 3.01
C TYR A 61 1.90 -5.55 3.58
N LEU A 62 0.87 -4.71 3.71
CA LEU A 62 -0.45 -5.16 4.16
C LEU A 62 -1.02 -6.23 3.21
N ALA A 63 -0.91 -5.99 1.89
CA ALA A 63 -1.33 -6.95 0.89
C ALA A 63 -0.58 -8.28 1.03
N TYR A 64 0.73 -8.24 1.28
CA TYR A 64 1.53 -9.44 1.52
C TYR A 64 1.10 -10.17 2.80
N PHE A 65 1.02 -9.48 3.94
CA PHE A 65 0.71 -10.09 5.24
C PHE A 65 -0.69 -10.69 5.30
N LYS A 66 -1.63 -10.11 4.57
CA LYS A 66 -3.02 -10.55 4.55
C LYS A 66 -3.40 -11.22 3.23
N ASN A 67 -2.48 -11.49 2.31
CA ASN A 67 -2.78 -12.13 1.02
C ASN A 67 -3.97 -11.45 0.29
N TYR A 68 -3.88 -10.13 0.12
CA TYR A 68 -4.78 -9.36 -0.74
C TYR A 68 -4.15 -9.17 -2.12
N THR A 69 -5.01 -9.05 -3.13
CA THR A 69 -4.64 -8.41 -4.39
C THR A 69 -4.80 -6.91 -4.24
N LEU A 70 -3.74 -6.14 -4.48
CA LEU A 70 -3.72 -4.70 -4.31
C LEU A 70 -4.19 -3.99 -5.58
N LEU A 71 -5.25 -3.20 -5.47
CA LEU A 71 -5.65 -2.20 -6.46
C LEU A 71 -5.23 -0.83 -5.91
N ASN A 72 -4.09 -0.33 -6.37
CA ASN A 72 -3.52 0.91 -5.87
C ASN A 72 -3.95 2.09 -6.75
N TYR A 73 -4.76 2.97 -6.19
CA TYR A 73 -5.24 4.20 -6.82
C TYR A 73 -4.64 5.47 -6.18
N ALA A 74 -3.74 5.31 -5.20
CA ALA A 74 -3.05 6.42 -4.57
C ALA A 74 -2.06 7.06 -5.57
N ILE A 75 -1.93 8.39 -5.50
CA ILE A 75 -1.06 9.19 -6.37
C ILE A 75 -0.27 10.15 -5.49
N GLY A 76 1.05 10.15 -5.59
CA GLY A 76 1.90 11.08 -4.86
C GLY A 76 1.54 12.54 -5.07
N GLY A 77 1.46 13.29 -3.98
CA GLY A 77 1.04 14.70 -3.98
C GLY A 77 -0.49 14.92 -4.01
N ALA A 78 -1.30 13.85 -4.00
CA ALA A 78 -2.75 13.98 -3.98
C ALA A 78 -3.23 14.71 -2.72
N THR A 79 -4.23 15.57 -2.91
CA THR A 79 -4.90 16.32 -1.85
C THR A 79 -6.30 15.74 -1.59
N THR A 80 -6.97 16.20 -0.54
CA THR A 80 -8.37 15.82 -0.32
C THR A 80 -9.29 16.33 -1.42
N ASN A 81 -9.03 17.54 -1.94
CA ASN A 81 -9.78 18.16 -3.04
C ASN A 81 -9.00 19.35 -3.62
N ASN A 82 -8.62 19.27 -4.89
CA ASN A 82 -7.83 20.31 -5.56
C ASN A 82 -8.57 21.65 -5.65
N THR A 83 -9.91 21.65 -5.75
CA THR A 83 -10.71 22.88 -5.78
C THR A 83 -10.67 23.59 -4.44
N SER A 84 -10.73 22.83 -3.35
CA SER A 84 -10.61 23.36 -1.98
C SER A 84 -9.22 23.95 -1.77
N VAL A 85 -8.16 23.23 -2.13
CA VAL A 85 -6.77 23.74 -2.06
C VAL A 85 -6.65 25.08 -2.80
N TYR A 86 -7.10 25.15 -4.05
CA TYR A 86 -7.04 26.40 -4.82
C TYR A 86 -7.84 27.54 -4.16
N GLN A 87 -9.04 27.26 -3.66
CA GLN A 87 -9.89 28.26 -3.02
C GLN A 87 -9.24 28.87 -1.77
N PHE A 88 -8.53 28.07 -0.96
CA PHE A 88 -7.96 28.52 0.31
C PHE A 88 -6.50 28.99 0.23
N THR A 89 -5.75 28.53 -0.77
CA THR A 89 -4.30 28.76 -0.85
C THR A 89 -3.87 29.51 -2.11
N ASN A 90 -4.77 29.66 -3.09
CA ASN A 90 -4.48 30.17 -4.43
C ASN A 90 -3.39 29.36 -5.17
N GLN A 91 -3.12 28.12 -4.74
CA GLN A 91 -2.18 27.20 -5.36
C GLN A 91 -2.91 26.10 -6.14
N THR A 92 -2.30 25.62 -7.22
CA THR A 92 -2.85 24.52 -8.02
C THR A 92 -2.11 23.22 -7.70
N ALA A 93 -2.85 22.22 -7.21
CA ALA A 93 -2.32 20.87 -7.09
C ALA A 93 -2.18 20.21 -8.48
N PRO A 94 -0.99 19.67 -8.83
CA PRO A 94 -0.70 19.22 -10.20
C PRO A 94 -1.21 17.82 -10.53
N VAL A 95 -1.68 17.08 -9.52
CA VAL A 95 -2.11 15.68 -9.63
C VAL A 95 -3.57 15.52 -9.21
N PRO A 96 -4.27 14.45 -9.64
CA PRO A 96 -5.64 14.19 -9.22
C PRO A 96 -5.78 14.05 -7.69
N SER A 97 -6.85 14.60 -7.13
CA SER A 97 -7.21 14.47 -5.71
C SER A 97 -7.75 13.07 -5.39
N VAL A 98 -7.92 12.76 -4.11
CA VAL A 98 -8.54 11.48 -3.69
C VAL A 98 -9.96 11.29 -4.25
N LEU A 99 -10.72 12.38 -4.42
CA LEU A 99 -12.06 12.33 -5.02
C LEU A 99 -11.99 11.94 -6.51
N ASP A 100 -10.98 12.43 -7.23
CA ASP A 100 -10.73 12.07 -8.63
C ASP A 100 -10.25 10.62 -8.78
N GLN A 101 -9.42 10.14 -7.83
CA GLN A 101 -8.99 8.73 -7.78
C GLN A 101 -10.19 7.80 -7.61
N ILE A 102 -11.12 8.13 -6.71
CA ILE A 102 -12.37 7.36 -6.51
C ILE A 102 -13.25 7.41 -7.75
N SER A 103 -13.35 8.56 -8.44
CA SER A 103 -14.05 8.66 -9.72
C SER A 103 -13.44 7.73 -10.77
N THR A 104 -12.11 7.73 -10.90
CA THR A 104 -11.38 6.87 -11.84
C THR A 104 -11.60 5.38 -11.54
N PHE A 105 -11.62 5.01 -10.26
CA PHE A 105 -11.96 3.65 -9.83
C PHE A 105 -13.40 3.30 -10.20
N ASN A 106 -14.35 4.20 -9.97
CA ASN A 106 -15.75 3.99 -10.33
C ASN A 106 -15.93 3.82 -11.85
N ASP A 107 -15.25 4.60 -12.68
CA ASP A 107 -15.30 4.44 -14.13
C ASP A 107 -14.78 3.06 -14.57
N THR A 108 -13.72 2.59 -13.90
CA THR A 108 -13.08 1.31 -14.21
C THR A 108 -13.90 0.12 -13.69
N PHE A 109 -14.37 0.15 -12.45
CA PHE A 109 -14.91 -1.01 -11.72
C PHE A 109 -16.30 -0.81 -11.10
N GLY A 110 -16.88 0.38 -11.16
CA GLY A 110 -18.14 0.74 -10.51
C GLY A 110 -19.25 -0.27 -10.78
N HIS A 111 -19.72 -0.92 -9.71
CA HIS A 111 -20.73 -1.98 -9.73
C HIS A 111 -20.45 -3.19 -10.65
N LYS A 112 -19.20 -3.38 -11.10
CA LYS A 112 -18.79 -4.52 -11.94
C LYS A 112 -18.36 -5.75 -11.12
N PHE A 113 -18.00 -5.55 -9.85
CA PHE A 113 -17.78 -6.63 -8.89
C PHE A 113 -19.11 -7.09 -8.27
N LYS A 114 -19.26 -8.39 -8.03
CA LYS A 114 -20.43 -8.97 -7.36
C LYS A 114 -20.49 -8.51 -5.91
N ALA A 115 -21.70 -8.18 -5.44
CA ALA A 115 -21.95 -7.74 -4.07
C ALA A 115 -21.40 -8.70 -3.00
N ASP A 116 -21.49 -10.01 -3.23
CA ASP A 116 -20.98 -11.01 -2.30
C ASP A 116 -19.43 -11.06 -2.28
N SER A 117 -18.77 -10.76 -3.40
CA SER A 117 -17.31 -10.76 -3.47
C SER A 117 -16.73 -9.54 -2.75
N ILE A 118 -17.31 -8.35 -2.92
CA ILE A 118 -16.82 -7.11 -2.29
C ILE A 118 -16.95 -7.11 -0.76
N SER A 119 -17.76 -8.01 -0.19
CA SER A 119 -17.90 -8.15 1.27
C SER A 119 -16.60 -8.54 2.00
N LYS A 120 -15.62 -9.08 1.27
CA LYS A 120 -14.30 -9.48 1.78
C LYS A 120 -13.18 -8.50 1.43
N ASP A 121 -13.50 -7.51 0.60
CA ASP A 121 -12.56 -6.48 0.19
C ASP A 121 -12.38 -5.48 1.31
N LEU A 122 -11.23 -4.84 1.33
CA LEU A 122 -10.89 -3.75 2.22
C LEU A 122 -10.59 -2.51 1.38
N VAL A 123 -11.25 -1.39 1.68
CA VAL A 123 -10.92 -0.10 1.10
C VAL A 123 -10.24 0.76 2.15
N VAL A 124 -9.13 1.41 1.79
CA VAL A 124 -8.43 2.37 2.66
C VAL A 124 -8.37 3.72 1.98
N VAL A 125 -8.72 4.76 2.73
CA VAL A 125 -8.55 6.17 2.37
C VAL A 125 -7.53 6.77 3.33
N GLU A 126 -6.35 7.10 2.80
CA GLU A 126 -5.24 7.72 3.53
C GLU A 126 -4.89 9.02 2.82
N ILE A 127 -5.20 10.18 3.42
CA ILE A 127 -5.09 11.47 2.73
C ILE A 127 -5.07 12.63 3.73
N GLY A 128 -4.56 13.79 3.29
CA GLY A 128 -4.72 15.08 3.96
C GLY A 128 -3.42 15.79 4.32
N ALA A 129 -2.29 15.10 4.27
CA ALA A 129 -0.99 15.71 4.58
C ALA A 129 -0.59 16.76 3.53
N ASN A 130 -0.82 16.50 2.25
CA ASN A 130 -0.55 17.47 1.18
C ASN A 130 -1.35 18.77 1.34
N ASP A 131 -2.62 18.68 1.78
CA ASP A 131 -3.43 19.86 2.10
C ASP A 131 -2.73 20.72 3.19
N MET A 132 -2.15 20.08 4.22
CA MET A 132 -1.39 20.79 5.25
C MET A 132 -0.06 21.36 4.73
N TYR A 133 0.62 20.71 3.78
CA TYR A 133 1.79 21.29 3.10
C TYR A 133 1.41 22.54 2.28
N TYR A 134 0.29 22.51 1.57
CA TYR A 134 -0.22 23.68 0.82
C TYR A 134 -0.59 24.86 1.73
N ALA A 135 -0.89 24.62 3.01
CA ALA A 135 -1.19 25.68 3.97
C ALA A 135 0.05 26.47 4.45
N LEU A 136 1.26 25.92 4.30
CA LEU A 136 2.47 26.47 4.96
C LEU A 136 2.80 27.90 4.52
N ASP A 137 2.87 28.17 3.21
CA ASP A 137 3.21 29.51 2.71
C ASP A 137 2.09 30.52 2.98
N PRO A 138 0.79 30.23 2.70
CA PRO A 138 -0.31 31.11 3.09
C PRO A 138 -0.38 31.37 4.60
N LEU A 139 0.02 30.41 5.44
CA LEU A 139 0.13 30.60 6.89
C LEU A 139 1.23 31.60 7.26
N VAL A 140 2.39 31.53 6.61
CA VAL A 140 3.49 32.51 6.79
C VAL A 140 3.02 33.91 6.41
N ASP A 141 2.27 34.02 5.32
CA ASP A 141 1.74 35.29 4.82
C ASP A 141 0.47 35.76 5.56
N ASN A 142 -0.06 34.94 6.47
CA ASN A 142 -1.32 35.17 7.19
C ASN A 142 -2.50 35.44 6.22
N ASP A 143 -2.55 34.69 5.12
CA ASP A 143 -3.53 34.80 4.02
C ASP A 143 -4.46 33.58 3.92
N ILE A 144 -4.63 32.85 5.02
CA ILE A 144 -5.47 31.65 5.05
C ILE A 144 -6.32 31.58 6.32
N ASP A 145 -7.62 31.30 6.13
CA ASP A 145 -8.51 30.91 7.23
C ASP A 145 -8.32 29.42 7.52
N MET A 146 -7.41 29.10 8.45
CA MET A 146 -7.14 27.71 8.81
C MET A 146 -8.31 26.99 9.47
N VAL A 147 -9.25 27.70 10.11
CA VAL A 147 -10.43 27.06 10.70
C VAL A 147 -11.36 26.57 9.60
N ALA A 148 -11.61 27.40 8.60
CA ALA A 148 -12.39 27.03 7.43
C ALA A 148 -11.67 25.97 6.59
N TYR A 149 -10.37 26.12 6.35
CA TYR A 149 -9.60 25.18 5.54
C TYR A 149 -9.55 23.79 6.18
N SER A 150 -9.23 23.70 7.48
CA SER A 150 -9.23 22.44 8.23
C SER A 150 -10.62 21.77 8.24
N SER A 151 -11.70 22.57 8.28
CA SER A 151 -13.05 22.04 8.18
C SER A 151 -13.33 21.44 6.80
N SER A 152 -12.87 22.11 5.73
CA SER A 152 -13.01 21.59 4.37
C SER A 152 -12.23 20.30 4.13
N ILE A 153 -11.02 20.15 4.68
CA ILE A 153 -10.22 18.91 4.62
C ILE A 153 -11.01 17.75 5.25
N PHE A 154 -11.56 17.96 6.44
CA PHE A 154 -12.44 16.98 7.09
C PHE A 154 -13.65 16.62 6.22
N ASP A 155 -14.38 17.60 5.70
CA ASP A 155 -15.57 17.38 4.88
C ASP A 155 -15.25 16.60 3.59
N ASN A 156 -14.13 16.90 2.93
CA ASN A 156 -13.66 16.19 1.74
C ASN A 156 -13.33 14.71 2.05
N ILE A 157 -12.71 14.43 3.20
CA ILE A 157 -12.44 13.06 3.65
C ILE A 157 -13.75 12.30 3.85
N ILE A 158 -14.75 12.91 4.49
CA ILE A 158 -16.07 12.29 4.67
C ILE A 158 -16.79 12.07 3.35
N GLU A 159 -16.65 13.00 2.39
CA GLU A 159 -17.16 12.82 1.04
C GLU A 159 -16.50 11.62 0.33
N ALA A 160 -15.18 11.48 0.43
CA ALA A 160 -14.44 10.35 -0.14
C ALA A 160 -14.94 9.00 0.42
N VAL A 161 -15.08 8.90 1.74
CA VAL A 161 -15.63 7.70 2.40
C VAL A 161 -17.07 7.43 1.95
N SER A 162 -17.89 8.48 1.81
CA SER A 162 -19.28 8.35 1.35
C SER A 162 -19.37 7.85 -0.09
N LYS A 163 -18.51 8.33 -1.00
CA LYS A 163 -18.44 7.84 -2.38
C LYS A 163 -18.03 6.36 -2.44
N VAL A 164 -17.04 5.94 -1.64
CA VAL A 164 -16.64 4.53 -1.53
C VAL A 164 -17.81 3.68 -1.02
N SER A 165 -18.52 4.14 0.01
CA SER A 165 -19.70 3.44 0.53
C SER A 165 -20.81 3.31 -0.51
N ALA A 166 -21.01 4.32 -1.36
CA ALA A 166 -22.01 4.30 -2.43
C ALA A 166 -21.72 3.24 -3.51
N LEU A 167 -20.45 2.82 -3.66
CA LEU A 167 -20.06 1.69 -4.51
C LEU A 167 -20.39 0.32 -3.92
N GLY A 168 -20.83 0.27 -2.65
CA GLY A 168 -21.27 -0.94 -1.95
C GLY A 168 -20.24 -1.54 -0.98
N TYR A 169 -19.04 -0.94 -0.85
CA TYR A 169 -18.04 -1.39 0.11
C TYR A 169 -18.46 -1.09 1.55
N LYS A 170 -18.22 -2.05 2.45
CA LYS A 170 -18.56 -1.94 3.87
C LYS A 170 -17.35 -1.98 4.78
N ASN A 171 -16.28 -2.68 4.40
CA ASN A 171 -15.02 -2.65 5.14
C ASN A 171 -14.19 -1.48 4.63
N ILE A 172 -14.40 -0.31 5.23
CA ILE A 172 -13.70 0.92 4.86
C ILE A 172 -12.85 1.34 6.06
N ILE A 173 -11.58 1.65 5.80
CA ILE A 173 -10.70 2.32 6.75
C ILE A 173 -10.45 3.74 6.25
N VAL A 174 -10.55 4.70 7.17
CA VAL A 174 -9.98 6.04 7.01
C VAL A 174 -8.86 6.21 8.03
N THR A 175 -7.77 6.88 7.67
CA THR A 175 -6.71 7.20 8.62
C THR A 175 -6.94 8.56 9.29
N THR A 176 -6.33 8.79 10.44
CA THR A 176 -6.03 10.17 10.86
C THR A 176 -5.05 10.81 9.86
N VAL A 177 -5.08 12.14 9.79
CA VAL A 177 -4.08 12.92 9.05
C VAL A 177 -2.83 12.99 9.92
N HIS A 178 -1.68 12.53 9.43
CA HIS A 178 -0.45 12.61 10.21
C HIS A 178 0.04 14.05 10.32
N ASP A 179 0.52 14.41 11.51
CA ASP A 179 1.13 15.73 11.74
C ASP A 179 2.47 15.84 11.00
N ILE A 180 2.59 16.88 10.18
CA ILE A 180 3.78 17.13 9.35
C ILE A 180 4.83 18.00 10.06
N LYS A 181 4.55 18.51 11.27
CA LYS A 181 5.39 19.53 11.94
C LYS A 181 6.86 19.13 12.14
N ASP A 182 7.12 17.83 12.23
CA ASP A 182 8.44 17.24 12.49
C ASP A 182 9.08 16.63 11.23
N ALA A 183 8.41 16.71 10.07
CA ALA A 183 9.01 16.32 8.80
C ALA A 183 10.14 17.31 8.43
N PRO A 184 11.29 16.83 7.90
CA PRO A 184 12.43 17.69 7.57
C PRO A 184 12.07 18.93 6.73
N TYR A 185 11.16 18.80 5.76
CA TYR A 185 10.64 19.92 4.97
C TYR A 185 10.11 21.06 5.84
N VAL A 186 9.34 20.71 6.87
CA VAL A 186 8.62 21.68 7.71
C VAL A 186 9.54 22.28 8.76
N LEU A 187 10.68 21.64 9.09
CA LEU A 187 11.68 22.16 10.02
C LEU A 187 12.34 23.46 9.55
N GLU A 188 12.24 23.79 8.26
CA GLU A 188 12.71 25.07 7.70
C GLU A 188 11.80 26.25 8.12
N TYR A 189 10.56 25.98 8.54
CA TYR A 189 9.62 26.98 9.03
C TYR A 189 9.82 27.25 10.53
N ASN A 190 9.51 28.48 10.95
CA ASN A 190 9.61 28.85 12.36
C ASN A 190 8.63 28.05 13.25
N SER A 191 8.93 27.92 14.54
CA SER A 191 8.14 27.11 15.48
C SER A 191 6.66 27.51 15.55
N SER A 192 6.32 28.78 15.38
CA SER A 192 4.93 29.24 15.45
C SER A 192 4.09 28.66 14.31
N ILE A 193 4.62 28.63 13.09
CA ILE A 193 3.95 28.01 11.92
C ILE A 193 3.79 26.50 12.13
N ARG A 194 4.84 25.84 12.62
CA ARG A 194 4.82 24.40 12.90
C ARG A 194 3.75 24.02 13.94
N GLU A 195 3.64 24.80 15.01
CA GLU A 195 2.63 24.57 16.05
C GLU A 195 1.20 24.89 15.55
N LEU A 196 1.02 25.89 14.67
CA LEU A 196 -0.29 26.17 14.04
C LEU A 196 -0.74 25.01 13.14
N VAL A 197 0.15 24.49 12.29
CA VAL A 197 -0.14 23.32 11.45
C VAL A 197 -0.48 22.10 12.31
N SER A 198 0.31 21.85 13.36
CA SER A 198 0.05 20.77 14.31
C SER A 198 -1.31 20.91 14.99
N TYR A 199 -1.64 22.10 15.48
CA TYR A 199 -2.93 22.39 16.11
C TYR A 199 -4.09 22.06 15.17
N HIS A 200 -4.04 22.56 13.93
CA HIS A 200 -5.09 22.35 12.94
C HIS A 200 -5.22 20.90 12.47
N THR A 201 -4.11 20.19 12.34
CA THR A 201 -4.10 18.74 12.08
C THR A 201 -4.79 17.97 13.21
N ASN A 202 -4.49 18.31 14.47
CA ASN A 202 -5.13 17.71 15.63
C ASN A 202 -6.65 18.01 15.68
N GLU A 203 -7.09 19.20 15.26
CA GLU A 203 -8.52 19.53 15.18
C GLU A 203 -9.25 18.70 14.11
N ILE A 204 -8.63 18.44 12.94
CA ILE A 204 -9.16 17.51 11.94
C ILE A 204 -9.31 16.12 12.53
N ASN A 205 -8.27 15.61 13.19
CA ASN A 205 -8.26 14.28 13.79
C ASN A 205 -9.29 14.13 14.91
N LYS A 206 -9.49 15.16 15.74
CA LYS A 206 -10.57 15.17 16.74
C LYS A 206 -11.94 15.06 16.10
N LYS A 207 -12.19 15.75 14.98
CA LYS A 207 -13.45 15.63 14.23
C LYS A 207 -13.64 14.22 13.66
N LEU A 208 -12.60 13.62 13.07
CA LEU A 208 -12.64 12.24 12.56
C LEU A 208 -12.96 11.22 13.67
N LEU A 209 -12.27 11.34 14.82
CA LEU A 209 -12.50 10.48 15.98
C LEU A 209 -13.91 10.67 16.56
N SER A 210 -14.36 11.91 16.70
CA SER A 210 -15.72 12.23 17.17
C SER A 210 -16.77 11.63 16.23
N MET A 211 -16.58 11.75 14.91
CA MET A 211 -17.49 11.21 13.91
C MET A 211 -17.64 9.68 14.03
N ILE A 212 -16.54 8.97 14.26
CA ILE A 212 -16.52 7.50 14.36
C ILE A 212 -17.03 6.99 15.72
N SER A 213 -16.86 7.77 16.79
CA SER A 213 -17.31 7.41 18.15
C SER A 213 -18.78 7.77 18.43
N THR A 214 -19.23 8.94 17.98
CA THR A 214 -20.59 9.45 18.23
C THR A 214 -21.61 8.88 17.26
N SER A 215 -21.17 8.50 16.06
CA SER A 215 -21.98 7.79 15.09
C SER A 215 -21.47 6.35 14.98
N LYS A 216 -22.30 5.35 15.28
CA LYS A 216 -22.22 4.05 14.58
C LYS A 216 -22.46 4.36 13.09
N SER A 217 -21.45 4.89 12.41
CA SER A 217 -21.64 5.84 11.30
C SER A 217 -22.71 5.42 10.30
N ALA A 218 -23.34 6.40 9.64
CA ALA A 218 -24.25 6.12 8.52
C ALA A 218 -23.65 5.12 7.50
N ILE A 219 -22.31 5.00 7.49
CA ILE A 219 -21.51 4.04 6.75
C ILE A 219 -21.16 2.84 7.65
N ASN A 220 -22.03 1.83 7.63
CA ASN A 220 -21.83 0.61 8.41
C ASN A 220 -20.48 -0.08 8.07
N GLY A 221 -19.62 -0.24 9.06
CA GLY A 221 -18.32 -0.92 8.92
C GLY A 221 -17.10 0.00 8.72
N LEU A 222 -17.28 1.33 8.74
CA LEU A 222 -16.18 2.29 8.77
C LEU A 222 -15.32 2.13 10.04
N LYS A 223 -14.01 2.11 9.86
CA LYS A 223 -13.01 2.07 10.93
C LYS A 223 -12.00 3.20 10.77
N LEU A 224 -11.42 3.62 11.90
CA LEU A 224 -10.30 4.55 11.93
C LEU A 224 -9.00 3.79 12.21
N VAL A 225 -7.93 4.15 11.51
CA VAL A 225 -6.56 3.81 11.92
C VAL A 225 -5.82 5.10 12.30
N ASP A 226 -5.19 5.12 13.47
CA ASP A 226 -4.46 6.28 13.96
C ASP A 226 -3.04 6.35 13.34
N LEU A 227 -2.95 6.94 12.15
CA LEU A 227 -1.70 7.16 11.44
C LEU A 227 -0.86 8.27 12.11
N ASP A 228 -1.51 9.31 12.64
CA ASP A 228 -0.83 10.38 13.40
C ASP A 228 -0.13 9.85 14.66
N GLY A 229 -0.83 9.06 15.47
CA GLY A 229 -0.24 8.37 16.61
C GLY A 229 0.88 7.41 16.19
N PHE A 230 0.71 6.68 15.09
CA PHE A 230 1.76 5.85 14.52
C PHE A 230 3.03 6.65 14.17
N CYS A 231 2.89 7.78 13.47
CA CYS A 231 4.00 8.65 13.09
C CYS A 231 4.77 9.15 14.32
N LYS A 232 4.05 9.58 15.37
CA LYS A 232 4.65 10.00 16.65
C LYS A 232 5.45 8.88 17.32
N LEU A 233 4.97 7.64 17.27
CA LEU A 233 5.69 6.48 17.83
C LEU A 233 6.98 6.16 17.05
N VAL A 234 6.93 6.16 15.71
CA VAL A 234 8.11 5.84 14.89
C VAL A 234 9.16 6.95 14.86
N LEU A 235 8.79 8.18 15.18
CA LEU A 235 9.74 9.28 15.42
C LEU A 235 10.29 9.30 16.86
N GLY A 236 9.95 8.30 17.68
CA GLY A 236 10.45 8.11 19.04
C GLY A 236 10.99 6.69 19.28
N ASP A 237 10.62 6.10 20.42
CA ASP A 237 11.17 4.84 20.92
C ASP A 237 10.97 3.65 19.96
N VAL A 238 9.87 3.63 19.22
CA VAL A 238 9.62 2.56 18.24
C VAL A 238 10.58 2.68 17.05
N GLY A 239 10.91 3.89 16.63
CA GLY A 239 11.95 4.12 15.63
C GLY A 239 13.31 3.59 16.07
N LEU A 240 13.69 3.83 17.32
CA LEU A 240 14.91 3.27 17.90
C LEU A 240 14.89 1.73 17.89
N ALA A 241 13.75 1.12 18.24
CA ALA A 241 13.57 -0.33 18.17
C ALA A 241 13.65 -0.88 16.73
N LEU A 242 13.36 -0.06 15.72
CA LEU A 242 13.54 -0.36 14.29
C LEU A 242 14.97 -0.08 13.78
N ASN A 243 15.91 0.29 14.66
CA ASN A 243 17.27 0.74 14.34
C ASN A 243 17.32 2.04 13.50
N ILE A 244 16.33 2.92 13.65
CA ILE A 244 16.39 4.28 13.13
C ILE A 244 17.24 5.13 14.09
N LYS A 245 18.10 5.98 13.53
CA LYS A 245 19.05 6.83 14.26
C LYS A 245 18.92 8.31 13.92
N VAL A 246 18.38 8.63 12.74
CA VAL A 246 18.21 10.01 12.26
C VAL A 246 16.74 10.25 12.01
N PHE A 247 16.17 11.23 12.71
CA PHE A 247 14.72 11.49 12.73
C PHE A 247 14.35 12.86 12.15
N ASP A 248 15.32 13.75 11.98
CA ASP A 248 15.12 15.17 11.68
C ASP A 248 15.78 15.61 10.36
N LYS A 249 16.27 14.64 9.57
CA LYS A 249 16.96 14.88 8.30
C LYS A 249 16.63 13.82 7.28
N GLU A 250 16.70 14.22 6.02
CA GLU A 250 16.60 13.37 4.85
C GLU A 250 17.87 12.55 4.60
N CYS A 251 17.72 11.35 4.06
CA CYS A 251 18.85 10.58 3.56
C CYS A 251 19.40 11.17 2.25
N HIS A 252 18.52 11.61 1.34
CA HIS A 252 18.88 12.12 0.02
C HIS A 252 18.65 13.63 -0.06
N VAL A 253 19.74 14.39 -0.05
CA VAL A 253 19.70 15.85 -0.07
C VAL A 253 19.60 16.34 -1.51
N ILE A 254 18.54 17.09 -1.80
CA ILE A 254 18.29 17.71 -3.10
C ILE A 254 18.52 19.22 -3.00
N SER A 255 19.20 19.79 -3.99
CA SER A 255 19.32 21.25 -4.14
C SER A 255 19.26 21.60 -5.61
N ASN A 256 18.50 22.65 -5.96
CA ASN A 256 18.29 23.10 -7.34
C ASN A 256 17.86 21.95 -8.27
N ASN A 257 16.92 21.11 -7.79
CA ASN A 257 16.42 19.93 -8.50
C ASN A 257 17.49 18.90 -8.89
N ARG A 258 18.55 18.77 -8.08
CA ARG A 258 19.65 17.81 -8.29
C ARG A 258 20.04 17.13 -6.99
N LEU A 259 20.35 15.83 -7.07
CA LEU A 259 20.93 15.08 -5.96
C LEU A 259 22.32 15.63 -5.62
N VAL A 260 22.47 16.16 -4.41
CA VAL A 260 23.72 16.73 -3.91
C VAL A 260 24.49 15.71 -3.09
N SER A 261 23.78 14.97 -2.23
CA SER A 261 24.38 13.93 -1.41
C SER A 261 23.37 12.86 -1.02
N SER A 262 23.88 11.68 -0.66
CA SER A 262 23.08 10.60 -0.10
C SER A 262 23.73 10.07 1.15
N CYS A 263 22.91 9.69 2.13
CA CYS A 263 23.37 9.02 3.33
C CYS A 263 23.99 7.65 3.00
N LYS A 264 24.82 7.13 3.90
CA LYS A 264 25.48 5.82 3.69
C LYS A 264 24.52 4.64 3.83
N ASN A 265 23.50 4.78 4.68
CA ASN A 265 22.55 3.71 5.01
C ASN A 265 21.16 4.31 5.29
N SER A 266 20.27 4.25 4.30
CA SER A 266 18.90 4.77 4.40
C SER A 266 18.06 4.06 5.47
N ASN A 267 18.43 2.82 5.84
CA ASN A 267 17.74 2.06 6.87
C ASN A 267 17.89 2.64 8.29
N GLU A 268 18.80 3.60 8.49
CA GLU A 268 19.01 4.31 9.75
C GLU A 268 18.31 5.69 9.78
N TYR A 269 17.69 6.11 8.68
CA TYR A 269 16.99 7.39 8.56
C TYR A 269 15.50 7.16 8.58
N ALA A 270 14.76 7.95 9.36
CA ALA A 270 13.30 7.95 9.32
C ALA A 270 12.83 8.36 7.93
N PHE A 271 13.45 9.40 7.36
CA PHE A 271 13.05 10.01 6.10
C PHE A 271 14.09 9.77 4.98
N ILE A 272 13.62 9.34 3.81
CA ILE A 272 14.48 9.17 2.63
C ILE A 272 14.72 10.49 1.91
N ASP A 273 13.71 11.37 1.90
CA ASP A 273 13.74 12.74 1.42
C ASP A 273 13.17 13.67 2.51
N LEU A 274 12.64 14.84 2.14
CA LEU A 274 12.19 15.83 3.12
C LEU A 274 10.87 15.49 3.84
N CYS A 275 10.15 14.44 3.43
CA CYS A 275 8.86 14.10 4.04
C CYS A 275 8.50 12.60 4.03
N HIS A 276 9.12 11.78 3.18
CA HIS A 276 8.71 10.40 3.01
C HIS A 276 9.53 9.41 3.86
N PRO A 277 8.88 8.46 4.53
CA PRO A 277 9.57 7.51 5.38
C PRO A 277 10.28 6.41 4.59
N ASN A 278 11.26 5.78 5.21
CA ASN A 278 11.91 4.60 4.64
C ASN A 278 10.98 3.37 4.63
N THR A 279 11.36 2.35 3.86
CA THR A 279 10.56 1.15 3.65
C THR A 279 10.39 0.31 4.92
N LYS A 280 11.32 0.43 5.88
CA LYS A 280 11.23 -0.26 7.16
C LYS A 280 10.08 0.30 8.00
N ILE A 281 9.93 1.62 8.05
CA ILE A 281 8.78 2.28 8.69
C ILE A 281 7.48 1.89 7.96
N HIS A 282 7.47 1.87 6.62
CA HIS A 282 6.31 1.37 5.86
C HIS A 282 5.97 -0.09 6.18
N SER A 283 6.95 -0.97 6.37
CA SER A 283 6.72 -2.36 6.74
C SER A 283 6.07 -2.48 8.12
N PHE A 284 6.47 -1.60 9.05
CA PHE A 284 5.86 -1.52 10.36
C PHE A 284 4.42 -1.00 10.29
N LEU A 285 4.16 0.03 9.48
CA LEU A 285 2.79 0.52 9.24
C LEU A 285 1.89 -0.59 8.67
N GLY A 286 2.38 -1.31 7.65
CA GLY A 286 1.66 -2.45 7.08
C GLY A 286 1.35 -3.55 8.11
N SER A 287 2.27 -3.80 9.05
CA SER A 287 2.07 -4.76 10.14
C SER A 287 1.04 -4.28 11.17
N ALA A 288 1.04 -2.98 11.50
CA ALA A 288 0.08 -2.39 12.42
C ALA A 288 -1.34 -2.48 11.83
N PHE A 289 -1.51 -2.15 10.54
CA PHE A 289 -2.77 -2.38 9.82
C PHE A 289 -3.18 -3.86 9.85
N ALA A 290 -2.25 -4.78 9.60
CA ALA A 290 -2.53 -6.22 9.56
C ALA A 290 -3.07 -6.76 10.89
N GLU A 291 -2.57 -6.25 12.02
CA GLU A 291 -3.04 -6.58 13.37
C GLU A 291 -4.37 -5.91 13.72
N THR A 292 -4.52 -4.61 13.46
CA THR A 292 -5.78 -3.89 13.71
C THR A 292 -6.96 -4.52 12.98
N LEU A 293 -6.73 -5.08 11.78
CA LEU A 293 -7.75 -5.84 11.04
C LEU A 293 -8.10 -7.18 11.68
N GLY A 294 -7.14 -7.84 12.33
CA GLY A 294 -7.32 -9.16 12.95
C GLY A 294 -7.80 -9.10 14.40
N ASN A 295 -7.59 -7.97 15.07
CA ASN A 295 -7.92 -7.77 16.48
C ASN A 295 -8.41 -6.33 16.71
N SER A 296 -9.72 -6.16 16.88
CA SER A 296 -10.33 -4.85 17.13
C SER A 296 -9.95 -4.23 18.48
N SER A 297 -9.33 -4.99 19.38
CA SER A 297 -8.82 -4.52 20.67
C SER A 297 -7.32 -4.22 20.63
N PHE A 298 -6.67 -4.35 19.46
CA PHE A 298 -5.28 -4.00 19.30
C PHE A 298 -5.09 -2.49 19.50
N ASN A 299 -4.21 -2.13 20.43
CA ASN A 299 -3.71 -0.76 20.57
C ASN A 299 -2.23 -0.72 20.22
N LEU A 300 -1.82 0.27 19.45
CA LEU A 300 -0.42 0.45 19.10
C LEU A 300 0.27 1.28 20.18
N GLU A 301 1.15 0.63 20.93
CA GLU A 301 1.98 1.20 21.99
C GLU A 301 3.38 0.59 21.87
N LEU A 302 4.35 1.03 22.68
CA LEU A 302 5.74 0.56 22.57
C LEU A 302 5.87 -0.97 22.68
N ASP A 303 5.22 -1.60 23.67
CA ASP A 303 5.33 -3.05 23.88
C ASP A 303 4.69 -3.87 22.75
N SER A 304 3.53 -3.41 22.25
CA SER A 304 2.87 -4.05 21.12
C SER A 304 3.66 -3.83 19.83
N ALA A 305 4.26 -2.65 19.65
CA ALA A 305 5.15 -2.35 18.54
C ALA A 305 6.38 -3.27 18.52
N ILE A 306 7.08 -3.45 19.64
CA ILE A 306 8.21 -4.39 19.76
C ILE A 306 7.77 -5.81 19.39
N SER A 307 6.59 -6.22 19.83
CA SER A 307 6.02 -7.52 19.48
C SER A 307 5.82 -7.67 17.96
N LEU A 308 5.39 -6.61 17.27
CA LEU A 308 5.23 -6.61 15.81
C LEU A 308 6.57 -6.68 15.08
N ILE A 309 7.59 -5.94 15.56
CA ILE A 309 8.94 -5.95 14.99
C ILE A 309 9.49 -7.37 14.91
N ILE A 310 9.30 -8.15 15.98
CA ILE A 310 9.72 -9.55 16.04
C ILE A 310 8.81 -10.42 15.17
N LYS A 311 7.48 -10.35 15.36
CA LYS A 311 6.48 -11.20 14.69
C LYS A 311 6.58 -11.12 13.16
N TYR A 312 6.76 -9.92 12.63
CA TYR A 312 6.78 -9.65 11.20
C TYR A 312 8.19 -9.53 10.61
N ASN A 313 9.24 -9.77 11.41
CA ASN A 313 10.63 -9.71 10.98
C ASN A 313 11.00 -8.34 10.35
N LEU A 314 10.53 -7.25 10.97
CA LEU A 314 10.56 -5.91 10.36
C LEU A 314 11.97 -5.34 10.23
N LEU A 315 12.92 -5.77 11.07
CA LEU A 315 14.32 -5.36 10.95
C LEU A 315 14.95 -5.77 9.60
N ASN A 316 14.38 -6.78 8.93
CA ASN A 316 14.80 -7.28 7.64
C ASN A 316 13.98 -6.72 6.46
N ALA A 317 13.11 -5.73 6.67
CA ALA A 317 12.48 -4.95 5.60
C ALA A 317 13.36 -3.73 5.27
N THR A 318 14.42 -3.96 4.51
CA THR A 318 15.38 -2.93 4.09
C THR A 318 15.30 -2.68 2.60
N SER A 319 15.92 -1.59 2.14
CA SER A 319 16.04 -1.28 0.71
C SER A 319 16.80 -2.35 -0.09
N LEU A 320 17.78 -3.03 0.53
CA LEU A 320 18.61 -4.06 -0.11
C LEU A 320 18.07 -5.48 0.05
N HIS A 321 17.58 -5.80 1.24
CA HIS A 321 17.04 -7.11 1.60
C HIS A 321 15.63 -6.93 2.15
N ASN A 322 14.66 -7.63 1.54
CA ASN A 322 13.28 -7.55 1.97
C ASN A 322 12.59 -8.90 1.77
N PHE A 323 11.78 -9.33 2.73
CA PHE A 323 11.09 -10.62 2.66
C PHE A 323 10.05 -10.69 1.53
N ILE A 324 9.53 -9.53 1.08
CA ILE A 324 8.60 -9.47 -0.06
C ILE A 324 9.32 -9.38 -1.42
N TYR A 325 10.65 -9.38 -1.46
CA TYR A 325 11.42 -9.40 -2.71
C TYR A 325 11.58 -10.80 -3.29
N TYR A 326 11.45 -10.89 -4.61
CA TYR A 326 12.12 -11.88 -5.44
C TYR A 326 13.60 -11.54 -5.61
N PRO A 327 14.45 -12.50 -6.04
CA PRO A 327 15.87 -12.23 -6.28
C PRO A 327 16.15 -11.07 -7.24
N ASN A 328 15.24 -10.78 -8.18
CA ASN A 328 15.35 -9.72 -9.18
C ASN A 328 14.43 -8.50 -8.93
N SER A 329 13.89 -8.35 -7.71
CA SER A 329 12.97 -7.24 -7.39
C SER A 329 13.63 -5.87 -7.50
N ARG A 330 14.94 -5.76 -7.24
CA ARG A 330 15.66 -4.48 -7.30
C ARG A 330 15.79 -3.97 -8.73
N GLU A 331 15.86 -4.87 -9.70
CA GLU A 331 15.92 -4.53 -11.12
C GLU A 331 14.54 -4.26 -11.68
N THR A 332 13.56 -5.10 -11.31
CA THR A 332 12.23 -5.11 -11.95
C THR A 332 11.17 -4.28 -11.23
N GLY A 333 11.31 -4.02 -9.93
CA GLY A 333 10.25 -3.46 -9.09
C GLY A 333 9.10 -4.42 -8.78
N ILE A 334 9.18 -5.68 -9.24
CA ILE A 334 8.17 -6.71 -9.00
C ILE A 334 8.42 -7.34 -7.63
N ILE A 335 7.37 -7.48 -6.82
CA ILE A 335 7.41 -8.05 -5.48
C ILE A 335 6.40 -9.20 -5.33
N LYS A 336 6.46 -9.93 -4.22
CA LYS A 336 5.66 -11.15 -3.94
C LYS A 336 4.19 -10.87 -3.60
N ILE A 337 3.55 -9.95 -4.31
CA ILE A 337 2.11 -9.69 -4.24
C ILE A 337 1.54 -9.53 -5.65
N LYS A 338 0.24 -9.76 -5.79
CA LYS A 338 -0.50 -9.35 -6.99
C LYS A 338 -0.95 -7.90 -6.77
N SER A 339 -0.40 -6.97 -7.54
CA SER A 339 -0.71 -5.53 -7.44
C SER A 339 -0.96 -4.94 -8.81
N PHE A 340 -1.83 -3.94 -8.87
CA PHE A 340 -2.12 -3.16 -10.07
C PHE A 340 -2.09 -1.68 -9.74
N SER A 341 -1.24 -0.93 -10.46
CA SER A 341 -1.36 0.53 -10.60
C SER A 341 -2.67 0.89 -11.31
N ILE A 342 -3.08 2.16 -11.31
CA ILE A 342 -4.26 2.65 -12.04
C ILE A 342 -4.20 2.22 -13.51
N LYS A 343 -3.05 2.46 -14.16
CA LYS A 343 -2.85 2.12 -15.58
C LYS A 343 -3.01 0.62 -15.84
N GLU A 344 -2.46 -0.23 -14.97
CA GLU A 344 -2.56 -1.68 -15.10
C GLU A 344 -3.98 -2.17 -14.77
N ALA A 345 -4.63 -1.58 -13.78
CA ALA A 345 -5.99 -1.90 -13.39
C ALA A 345 -6.97 -1.59 -14.53
N THR A 346 -6.86 -0.40 -15.15
CA THR A 346 -7.65 -0.04 -16.34
C THR A 346 -7.37 -0.97 -17.51
N LYS A 347 -6.09 -1.26 -17.80
CA LYS A 347 -5.71 -2.15 -18.91
C LYS A 347 -6.22 -3.58 -18.73
N ASN A 348 -6.23 -4.08 -17.50
CA ASN A 348 -6.58 -5.47 -17.16
C ASN A 348 -7.97 -5.60 -16.51
N ALA A 349 -8.82 -4.57 -16.64
CA ALA A 349 -10.05 -4.46 -15.86
C ALA A 349 -10.94 -5.71 -15.97
N GLN A 350 -11.17 -6.22 -17.18
CA GLN A 350 -12.01 -7.41 -17.37
C GLN A 350 -11.43 -8.64 -16.67
N THR A 351 -10.13 -8.87 -16.77
CA THR A 351 -9.47 -10.01 -16.11
C THR A 351 -9.55 -9.92 -14.59
N ILE A 352 -9.40 -8.71 -14.03
CA ILE A 352 -9.55 -8.45 -12.60
C ILE A 352 -10.99 -8.71 -12.15
N ILE A 353 -11.98 -8.21 -12.91
CA ILE A 353 -13.41 -8.45 -12.66
C ILE A 353 -13.73 -9.93 -12.68
N ASP A 354 -13.28 -10.66 -13.70
CA ASP A 354 -13.54 -12.09 -13.84
C ASP A 354 -12.90 -12.88 -12.69
N ALA A 355 -11.66 -12.58 -12.32
CA ALA A 355 -10.97 -13.27 -11.23
C ALA A 355 -11.65 -13.05 -9.87
N HIS A 356 -12.10 -11.82 -9.59
CA HIS A 356 -12.79 -11.49 -8.34
C HIS A 356 -14.23 -12.03 -8.26
N ASN A 357 -14.97 -11.98 -9.38
CA ASN A 357 -16.34 -12.46 -9.46
C ASN A 357 -16.45 -13.98 -9.51
N ASN A 358 -15.38 -14.68 -9.86
CA ASN A 358 -15.30 -16.12 -9.81
C ASN A 358 -14.96 -16.55 -8.39
N GLN A 359 -15.99 -16.76 -7.57
CA GLN A 359 -15.91 -17.85 -6.60
C GLN A 359 -15.72 -19.12 -7.44
N TYR A 360 -14.56 -19.77 -7.33
CA TYR A 360 -14.56 -21.21 -7.57
C TYR A 360 -15.49 -21.80 -6.51
N PHE A 361 -16.79 -21.89 -6.82
CA PHE A 361 -17.65 -22.88 -6.19
C PHE A 361 -16.86 -24.17 -6.29
N GLY A 362 -16.45 -24.71 -5.14
CA GLY A 362 -15.68 -25.93 -5.11
C GLY A 362 -16.37 -26.94 -6.03
N LEU A 363 -15.75 -27.18 -7.19
CA LEU A 363 -16.11 -28.34 -7.98
C LEU A 363 -15.76 -29.48 -7.05
N ASP A 364 -16.82 -30.07 -6.48
CA ASP A 364 -16.86 -31.32 -5.76
C ASP A 364 -15.55 -32.08 -5.99
N GLN A 365 -14.74 -32.22 -4.93
CA GLN A 365 -13.38 -32.77 -5.03
C GLN A 365 -13.35 -34.08 -5.83
N THR A 366 -14.46 -34.83 -5.86
CA THR A 366 -14.63 -36.04 -6.67
C THR A 366 -14.50 -35.85 -8.19
N LYS A 367 -14.80 -34.67 -8.75
CA LYS A 367 -14.61 -34.38 -10.19
C LYS A 367 -13.15 -34.05 -10.51
N GLN A 368 -12.43 -33.38 -9.61
CA GLN A 368 -11.00 -33.06 -9.81
C GLN A 368 -10.14 -34.33 -9.86
N TYR A 369 -10.44 -35.33 -9.01
CA TYR A 369 -9.78 -36.64 -9.06
C TYR A 369 -10.01 -37.39 -10.38
N LYS A 370 -11.19 -37.24 -11.02
CA LYS A 370 -11.46 -37.84 -12.33
C LYS A 370 -10.60 -37.24 -13.45
N TYR A 371 -10.43 -35.92 -13.47
CA TYR A 371 -9.62 -35.26 -14.49
C TYR A 371 -8.11 -35.46 -14.28
N LEU A 372 -7.64 -35.47 -13.03
CA LEU A 372 -6.24 -35.78 -12.72
C LEU A 372 -5.88 -37.23 -13.08
N ASN A 373 -6.76 -38.19 -12.79
CA ASN A 373 -6.57 -39.60 -13.16
C ASN A 373 -6.58 -39.80 -14.67
N PHE A 374 -7.43 -39.08 -15.42
CA PHE A 374 -7.46 -39.17 -16.88
C PHE A 374 -6.15 -38.64 -17.50
N PHE A 375 -5.63 -37.52 -16.98
CA PHE A 375 -4.33 -36.99 -17.42
C PHE A 375 -3.15 -37.89 -17.05
N HIS A 376 -3.17 -38.48 -15.84
CA HIS A 376 -2.13 -39.43 -15.42
C HIS A 376 -2.16 -40.71 -16.24
N LEU A 377 -3.35 -41.27 -16.54
CA LEU A 377 -3.46 -42.44 -17.43
C LEU A 377 -2.99 -42.12 -18.85
N ALA A 378 -3.36 -40.96 -19.40
CA ALA A 378 -2.94 -40.56 -20.73
C ALA A 378 -1.41 -40.38 -20.82
N LEU A 379 -0.79 -39.77 -19.80
CA LEU A 379 0.67 -39.64 -19.74
C LEU A 379 1.36 -40.99 -19.61
N TYR A 380 0.83 -41.90 -18.79
CA TYR A 380 1.36 -43.25 -18.65
C TYR A 380 1.28 -44.02 -19.98
N PHE A 381 0.19 -43.87 -20.72
CA PHE A 381 0.00 -44.54 -22.01
C PHE A 381 0.96 -44.00 -23.08
N VAL A 382 1.19 -42.68 -23.11
CA VAL A 382 2.17 -42.07 -24.02
C VAL A 382 3.60 -42.49 -23.67
N CYS A 383 3.96 -42.51 -22.38
CA CYS A 383 5.27 -42.99 -21.93
C CYS A 383 5.48 -44.48 -22.23
N TYR A 384 4.45 -45.32 -22.07
CA TYR A 384 4.49 -46.74 -22.41
C TYR A 384 4.71 -46.95 -23.91
N LEU A 385 3.98 -46.22 -24.77
CA LEU A 385 4.14 -46.30 -26.22
C LEU A 385 5.53 -45.82 -26.67
N MET A 386 6.07 -44.77 -26.05
CA MET A 386 7.44 -44.32 -26.33
C MET A 386 8.49 -45.33 -25.88
N PHE A 387 8.27 -46.02 -24.76
CA PHE A 387 9.16 -47.07 -24.28
C PHE A 387 9.15 -48.30 -25.20
N GLU A 388 7.97 -48.77 -25.62
CA GLU A 388 7.81 -49.84 -26.62
C GLU A 388 8.48 -49.50 -27.96
N TYR A 389 8.35 -48.24 -28.40
CA TYR A 389 8.99 -47.77 -29.64
C TYR A 389 10.52 -47.75 -29.53
N LEU A 390 11.05 -47.32 -28.39
CA LEU A 390 12.50 -47.31 -28.13
C LEU A 390 13.07 -48.72 -27.96
N VAL A 391 12.34 -49.64 -27.33
CA VAL A 391 12.74 -51.04 -27.16
C VAL A 391 12.74 -51.77 -28.51
N ASN A 392 11.72 -51.57 -29.35
CA ASN A 392 11.67 -52.17 -30.69
C ASN A 392 12.74 -51.60 -31.64
N TRP A 393 13.09 -50.31 -31.50
CA TRP A 393 14.20 -49.70 -32.24
C TRP A 393 15.57 -50.24 -31.81
N TYR A 394 15.73 -50.62 -30.53
CA TYR A 394 16.97 -51.20 -30.00
C TYR A 394 17.16 -52.68 -30.33
N ILE A 395 16.09 -53.41 -30.67
CA ILE A 395 16.13 -54.84 -31.05
C ILE A 395 16.35 -55.02 -32.57
N THR A 396 16.21 -53.96 -33.36
CA THR A 396 16.41 -53.95 -34.82
C THR A 396 17.76 -53.36 -35.27
N LEU A 397 18.62 -53.00 -34.32
CA LEU A 397 20.06 -52.70 -34.49
C LEU A 397 20.89 -53.85 -33.92
#